data_AF-A0A2S9IRH7-F1
#
_entry.id   AF-A0A2S9IRH7-F1
#
_cell.length_a   1.000
_cell.length_b   1.000
_cell.length_c   1.000
_cell.angle_alpha   90.00
_cell.angle_beta   90.00
_cell.angle_gamma   90.00
#
_symmetry.space_group_name_H-M   'P 1'
#
loop_
_entity.id
_entity.type
_entity.pdbx_description
1 polymer ?
#
loop_
_entity_poly.entity_id
_entity_poly.type
_entity_poly.pdbx_seq_one_letter_code
_entity_poly.pdbx_strand_id
1 'polypeptide(L)'
;MKKLLQLVILAIVVGWLVNRFGGDDDTSPVQSTATNSETNVSTAVSVPKACGNGGRVVDDIVAVTGEYEPRATPEQDGAKIKNVKASEALGKTHYHQIDSSTTVRRLCDHGNWTEVRIVTPEWLTHVQGWVPTKVLRVIERTAAGGRVYVEDDFFWDDDTSKFKPEIVAVVNQIAREHDGCSTIDTGTVAKSPSRSKPGDPVFFVTCGSSQPFNVWFRPGDAKKTFKPVAAISQGDAVLACEKAAKAAATHPSTVDFSRFLDVAYSARPVGRVSLDSTFTAKNAFNFELKYRIRCLFDGSTLIESQIVESD
;
A
#
# COMPACT_ATOMS: atom_id res chain seq x y z
N MET A 1 -4.97 28.08 -7.82
CA MET A 1 -5.33 27.48 -6.51
C MET A 1 -5.03 25.98 -6.42
N LYS A 2 -4.01 25.46 -7.13
CA LYS A 2 -3.73 24.01 -7.25
C LYS A 2 -2.43 23.54 -6.56
N LYS A 3 -1.74 24.41 -5.81
CA LYS A 3 -0.45 24.08 -5.15
C LYS A 3 -0.51 23.95 -3.63
N LEU A 4 -1.66 24.16 -2.99
CA LEU A 4 -1.76 24.09 -1.51
C LEU A 4 -2.15 22.72 -0.96
N LEU A 5 -2.63 21.79 -1.78
CA LEU A 5 -3.18 20.51 -1.30
C LEU A 5 -2.11 19.40 -1.11
N GLN A 6 -0.93 19.55 -1.70
CA GLN A 6 0.15 18.56 -1.60
C GLN A 6 0.91 18.60 -0.27
N LEU A 7 0.66 19.59 0.60
CA LEU A 7 1.37 19.76 1.86
C LEU A 7 0.69 19.13 3.08
N VAL A 8 -0.56 18.68 2.98
CA VAL A 8 -1.33 18.18 4.15
C VAL A 8 -1.13 16.68 4.41
N ILE A 9 -0.65 15.92 3.42
CA ILE A 9 -0.46 14.46 3.56
C ILE A 9 0.73 14.12 4.48
N LEU A 10 1.64 15.06 4.77
CA LEU A 10 2.83 14.80 5.57
C LEU A 10 2.67 14.99 7.10
N ALA A 11 1.52 15.47 7.60
CA ALA A 11 1.42 15.95 9.00
C ALA A 11 0.58 15.08 9.97
N ILE A 12 -0.05 13.99 9.55
CA ILE A 12 -0.91 13.15 10.43
C ILE A 12 -0.21 11.83 10.81
N VAL A 13 1.10 11.89 11.09
CA VAL A 13 1.88 10.73 11.59
C VAL A 13 2.30 10.90 13.06
N VAL A 14 1.97 12.01 13.72
CA VAL A 14 2.32 12.23 15.13
C VAL A 14 1.08 12.31 15.99
N GLY A 15 0.86 11.26 16.78
CA GLY A 15 -0.10 11.24 17.87
C GLY A 15 -1.15 10.17 17.68
N TRP A 16 -0.99 9.06 18.38
CA TRP A 16 -2.02 8.30 19.13
C TRP A 16 -1.48 6.90 19.41
N LEU A 17 -0.44 6.86 20.23
CA LEU A 17 -0.20 5.77 21.18
C LEU A 17 -0.72 6.27 22.53
N VAL A 18 -1.18 5.34 23.38
CA VAL A 18 -1.65 5.50 24.78
C VAL A 18 -3.18 5.67 24.93
N ASN A 19 -3.94 4.58 25.06
CA ASN A 19 -4.28 3.99 26.37
C ASN A 19 -5.30 2.84 26.23
N ARG A 20 -4.97 1.71 26.87
CA ARG A 20 -5.81 0.55 27.17
C ARG A 20 -5.82 0.46 28.70
N PHE A 21 -6.97 0.18 29.34
CA PHE A 21 -7.15 -0.65 30.56
C PHE A 21 -8.42 -0.28 31.37
N GLY A 22 -9.07 -1.33 31.89
CA GLY A 22 -10.06 -1.34 32.98
C GLY A 22 -11.51 -1.52 32.48
N GLY A 23 -12.30 -2.55 32.84
CA GLY A 23 -12.24 -3.53 33.93
C GLY A 23 -13.66 -3.71 34.48
N ASP A 24 -14.06 -4.96 34.76
CA ASP A 24 -15.36 -5.48 35.27
C ASP A 24 -15.91 -4.75 36.51
N ASP A 25 -17.13 -4.92 37.05
CA ASP A 25 -18.14 -5.99 37.13
C ASP A 25 -19.40 -5.30 37.73
N ASP A 26 -20.62 -5.82 37.55
CA ASP A 26 -21.50 -6.20 38.68
C ASP A 26 -22.91 -6.67 38.29
N THR A 27 -23.51 -7.39 39.23
CA THR A 27 -24.36 -8.56 39.04
C THR A 27 -25.82 -8.40 39.52
N SER A 28 -26.74 -9.06 38.78
CA SER A 28 -27.93 -9.82 39.25
C SER A 28 -29.13 -9.11 39.94
N PRO A 29 -30.26 -9.81 40.25
CA PRO A 29 -31.08 -10.76 39.46
C PRO A 29 -32.61 -10.52 39.62
N VAL A 30 -33.47 -11.05 38.74
CA VAL A 30 -34.87 -11.40 39.10
C VAL A 30 -35.35 -12.65 38.34
N GLN A 31 -35.56 -13.72 39.11
CA GLN A 31 -36.36 -14.95 38.87
C GLN A 31 -37.86 -14.59 38.77
N SER A 32 -38.83 -15.29 38.17
CA SER A 32 -39.06 -16.65 37.67
C SER A 32 -40.42 -16.62 36.97
N THR A 33 -40.69 -17.48 35.98
CA THR A 33 -41.76 -18.50 35.99
C THR A 33 -41.98 -19.08 34.59
N ALA A 34 -41.98 -20.40 34.52
CA ALA A 34 -42.36 -21.17 33.35
C ALA A 34 -43.88 -21.33 33.28
N THR A 35 -44.46 -21.25 32.08
CA THR A 35 -45.68 -21.99 31.73
C THR A 35 -45.63 -22.29 30.23
N ASN A 36 -45.65 -23.59 29.91
CA ASN A 36 -45.71 -24.10 28.54
C ASN A 36 -47.04 -23.71 27.88
N SER A 37 -46.97 -23.29 26.62
CA SER A 37 -48.03 -23.52 25.65
C SER A 37 -47.39 -23.57 24.26
N GLU A 38 -47.34 -24.79 23.72
CA GLU A 38 -47.07 -25.04 22.32
C GLU A 38 -48.12 -24.31 21.49
N THR A 39 -47.69 -23.39 20.63
CA THR A 39 -48.46 -22.98 19.47
C THR A 39 -47.49 -22.76 18.34
N ASN A 40 -47.47 -23.73 17.42
CA ASN A 40 -46.83 -23.65 16.12
C ASN A 40 -47.38 -22.42 15.38
N VAL A 41 -46.66 -21.31 15.44
CA VAL A 41 -46.82 -20.20 14.51
C VAL A 41 -45.45 -19.95 13.90
N SER A 42 -45.29 -20.43 12.68
CA SER A 42 -44.25 -20.01 11.75
C SER A 42 -44.38 -18.51 11.50
N THR A 43 -43.85 -17.70 12.40
CA THR A 43 -43.50 -16.31 12.11
C THR A 43 -42.27 -16.36 11.23
N ALA A 44 -42.51 -16.31 9.92
CA ALA A 44 -41.51 -15.91 8.96
C ALA A 44 -40.93 -14.58 9.43
N VAL A 45 -39.72 -14.63 9.99
CA VAL A 45 -38.89 -13.45 10.20
C VAL A 45 -38.68 -12.88 8.80
N SER A 46 -39.42 -11.81 8.48
CA SER A 46 -39.21 -11.05 7.26
C SER A 46 -37.83 -10.39 7.37
N VAL A 47 -36.80 -11.11 6.93
CA VAL A 47 -35.50 -10.53 6.64
C VAL A 47 -35.77 -9.37 5.69
N PRO A 48 -35.40 -8.12 6.04
CA PRO A 48 -35.54 -7.01 5.11
C PRO A 48 -34.88 -7.43 3.81
N LYS A 49 -35.61 -7.31 2.69
CA LYS A 49 -35.08 -7.60 1.36
C LYS A 49 -33.80 -6.80 1.22
N ALA A 50 -32.64 -7.47 1.20
CA ALA A 50 -31.34 -6.83 1.45
C ALA A 50 -31.03 -5.65 0.51
N CYS A 51 -31.73 -5.57 -0.63
CA CYS A 51 -31.62 -4.50 -1.63
C CYS A 51 -32.96 -3.78 -1.93
N GLY A 52 -33.94 -3.84 -1.01
CA GLY A 52 -35.27 -3.28 -1.22
C GLY A 52 -36.07 -3.96 -2.35
N ASN A 53 -37.19 -3.35 -2.76
CA ASN A 53 -38.00 -3.87 -3.86
C ASN A 53 -37.37 -3.54 -5.22
N GLY A 54 -37.13 -4.59 -6.03
CA GLY A 54 -36.53 -4.48 -7.35
C GLY A 54 -35.00 -4.60 -7.38
N GLY A 55 -34.35 -4.60 -6.22
CA GLY A 55 -32.89 -4.78 -6.12
C GLY A 55 -32.46 -6.25 -6.13
N ARG A 56 -31.30 -6.52 -6.72
CA ARG A 56 -30.63 -7.83 -6.73
C ARG A 56 -29.39 -7.78 -5.87
N VAL A 57 -29.24 -8.77 -4.97
CA VAL A 57 -28.01 -8.95 -4.18
C VAL A 57 -26.89 -9.43 -5.10
N VAL A 58 -25.73 -8.80 -4.97
CA VAL A 58 -24.49 -9.14 -5.66
C VAL A 58 -23.36 -9.16 -4.64
N ASP A 59 -22.25 -9.84 -4.91
CA ASP A 59 -21.11 -9.93 -4.00
C ASP A 59 -19.74 -10.01 -4.72
N ASP A 60 -19.67 -9.58 -5.98
CA ASP A 60 -18.42 -9.56 -6.73
C ASP A 60 -17.63 -8.26 -6.51
N ILE A 61 -16.32 -8.32 -6.78
CA ILE A 61 -15.43 -7.16 -6.72
C ILE A 61 -15.20 -6.65 -8.13
N VAL A 62 -15.42 -5.35 -8.33
CA VAL A 62 -15.29 -4.65 -9.61
C VAL A 62 -14.35 -3.46 -9.48
N ALA A 63 -13.80 -3.03 -10.61
CA ALA A 63 -13.03 -1.79 -10.71
C ALA A 63 -13.96 -0.60 -10.95
N VAL A 64 -13.47 0.59 -10.62
CA VAL A 64 -14.13 1.86 -10.91
C VAL A 64 -13.47 2.47 -12.15
N THR A 65 -14.26 3.09 -13.03
CA THR A 65 -13.77 3.85 -14.17
C THR A 65 -14.10 5.34 -13.96
N GLY A 66 -13.10 6.20 -14.09
CA GLY A 66 -13.27 7.65 -13.91
C GLY A 66 -13.33 8.02 -12.44
N GLU A 67 -14.09 9.06 -12.09
CA GLU A 67 -14.20 9.61 -10.74
C GLU A 67 -15.68 9.79 -10.36
N TYR A 68 -16.04 9.42 -9.14
CA TYR A 68 -17.41 9.57 -8.65
C TYR A 68 -17.47 9.78 -7.13
N GLU A 69 -18.41 10.60 -6.67
CA GLU A 69 -18.74 10.77 -5.25
C GLU A 69 -19.94 9.88 -4.91
N PRO A 70 -19.79 8.83 -4.08
CA PRO A 70 -20.90 7.95 -3.72
C PRO A 70 -22.07 8.70 -3.07
N ARG A 71 -23.29 8.17 -3.26
CA ARG A 71 -24.55 8.78 -2.81
C ARG A 71 -25.28 7.93 -1.78
N ALA A 72 -26.11 8.56 -0.97
CA ALA A 72 -26.95 7.90 0.03
C ALA A 72 -28.13 7.12 -0.59
N THR A 73 -28.60 7.53 -1.77
CA THR A 73 -29.73 6.92 -2.50
C THR A 73 -29.36 6.63 -3.96
N PRO A 74 -30.04 5.68 -4.63
CA PRO A 74 -29.82 5.31 -6.04
C PRO A 74 -30.39 6.35 -7.02
N GLU A 75 -30.06 7.63 -6.81
CA GLU A 75 -30.64 8.76 -7.53
C GLU A 75 -29.56 9.81 -7.84
N GLN A 76 -29.72 10.51 -8.96
CA GLN A 76 -28.68 11.42 -9.45
C GLN A 76 -28.52 12.68 -8.59
N ASP A 77 -29.56 13.08 -7.89
CA ASP A 77 -29.63 14.18 -6.94
C ASP A 77 -29.53 13.70 -5.48
N GLY A 78 -29.39 12.38 -5.25
CA GLY A 78 -29.20 11.81 -3.93
C GLY A 78 -28.01 12.44 -3.19
N ALA A 79 -28.15 12.63 -1.87
CA ALA A 79 -27.14 13.28 -1.06
C ALA A 79 -25.79 12.55 -1.16
N LYS A 80 -24.71 13.30 -1.38
CA LYS A 80 -23.34 12.76 -1.42
C LYS A 80 -22.90 12.32 -0.03
N ILE A 81 -22.14 11.24 0.06
CA ILE A 81 -21.61 10.75 1.35
C ILE A 81 -20.50 11.68 1.83
N LYS A 82 -20.74 12.40 2.93
CA LYS A 82 -19.79 13.35 3.52
C LYS A 82 -18.62 12.61 4.17
N ASN A 83 -17.39 13.05 3.86
CA ASN A 83 -16.20 12.65 4.60
C ASN A 83 -16.07 13.54 5.83
N VAL A 84 -16.65 13.10 6.95
CA VAL A 84 -16.72 13.86 8.20
C VAL A 84 -15.32 14.24 8.69
N LYS A 85 -14.42 13.25 8.75
CA LYS A 85 -13.04 13.44 9.24
C LYS A 85 -12.26 14.46 8.42
N ALA A 86 -12.29 14.36 7.08
CA ALA A 86 -11.63 15.34 6.23
C ALA A 86 -12.30 16.71 6.33
N SER A 87 -13.63 16.75 6.46
CA SER A 87 -14.36 18.02 6.55
C SER A 87 -14.00 18.80 7.81
N GLU A 88 -13.92 18.12 8.94
CA GLU A 88 -13.55 18.70 10.24
C GLU A 88 -12.10 19.16 10.23
N ALA A 89 -11.18 18.33 9.72
CA ALA A 89 -9.76 18.65 9.70
C ALA A 89 -9.42 19.84 8.76
N LEU A 90 -10.15 19.99 7.65
CA LEU A 90 -9.88 21.02 6.63
C LEU A 90 -10.79 22.24 6.72
N GLY A 91 -11.77 22.24 7.64
CA GLY A 91 -12.70 23.35 7.85
C GLY A 91 -13.62 23.64 6.65
N LYS A 92 -13.82 22.66 5.76
CA LYS A 92 -14.66 22.76 4.54
C LYS A 92 -15.39 21.46 4.32
N THR A 93 -16.54 21.47 3.66
CA THR A 93 -17.23 20.22 3.34
C THR A 93 -16.45 19.43 2.28
N HIS A 94 -16.05 18.22 2.64
CA HIS A 94 -15.43 17.23 1.76
C HIS A 94 -16.32 15.99 1.69
N TYR A 95 -16.41 15.39 0.49
CA TYR A 95 -17.16 14.16 0.25
C TYR A 95 -16.20 12.99 0.06
N HIS A 96 -16.70 11.78 0.27
CA HIS A 96 -15.99 10.60 -0.19
C HIS A 96 -16.01 10.55 -1.71
N GLN A 97 -14.93 10.02 -2.27
CA GLN A 97 -14.70 9.92 -3.70
C GLN A 97 -14.10 8.55 -3.98
N ILE A 98 -14.55 7.93 -5.05
CA ILE A 98 -13.94 6.76 -5.66
C ILE A 98 -13.40 7.16 -7.03
N ASP A 99 -12.32 6.53 -7.45
CA ASP A 99 -11.69 6.79 -8.74
C ASP A 99 -11.13 5.51 -9.37
N SER A 100 -10.49 5.65 -10.54
CA SER A 100 -9.83 4.57 -11.28
C SER A 100 -8.86 3.68 -10.47
N SER A 101 -8.30 4.17 -9.36
CA SER A 101 -7.44 3.36 -8.47
C SER A 101 -8.22 2.50 -7.48
N THR A 102 -9.53 2.71 -7.37
CA THR A 102 -10.41 2.08 -6.37
C THR A 102 -10.97 0.76 -6.88
N THR A 103 -11.04 -0.24 -5.99
CA THR A 103 -11.91 -1.41 -6.21
C THR A 103 -13.02 -1.46 -5.18
N VAL A 104 -14.19 -1.92 -5.61
CA VAL A 104 -15.39 -1.94 -4.78
C VAL A 104 -16.08 -3.29 -4.86
N ARG A 105 -16.70 -3.69 -3.76
CA ARG A 105 -17.61 -4.83 -3.71
C ARG A 105 -19.01 -4.32 -4.03
N ARG A 106 -19.67 -4.90 -5.03
CA ARG A 106 -21.09 -4.63 -5.29
C ARG A 106 -21.93 -5.36 -4.26
N LEU A 107 -22.89 -4.66 -3.67
CA LEU A 107 -23.79 -5.21 -2.65
C LEU A 107 -25.19 -5.39 -3.23
N CYS A 108 -25.68 -4.35 -3.91
CA CYS A 108 -27.03 -4.30 -4.45
C CYS A 108 -27.06 -3.63 -5.81
N ASP A 109 -27.55 -4.33 -6.83
CA ASP A 109 -27.87 -3.74 -8.13
C ASP A 109 -29.34 -3.31 -8.14
N HIS A 110 -29.60 -2.06 -8.50
CA HIS A 110 -30.94 -1.47 -8.63
C HIS A 110 -31.02 -0.61 -9.90
N GLY A 111 -31.45 -1.23 -11.01
CA GLY A 111 -31.54 -0.57 -12.31
C GLY A 111 -30.18 -0.08 -12.80
N ASN A 112 -30.03 1.25 -12.94
CA ASN A 112 -28.79 1.91 -13.39
C ASN A 112 -27.86 2.29 -12.24
N TRP A 113 -28.18 1.88 -11.01
CA TRP A 113 -27.41 2.18 -9.82
C TRP A 113 -26.99 0.90 -9.13
N THR A 114 -25.82 0.95 -8.51
CA THR A 114 -25.27 -0.13 -7.72
C THR A 114 -24.81 0.44 -6.40
N GLU A 115 -25.24 -0.17 -5.30
CA GLU A 115 -24.68 0.07 -3.99
C GLU A 115 -23.36 -0.69 -3.87
N VAL A 116 -22.33 0.04 -3.47
CA VAL A 116 -20.97 -0.47 -3.41
C VAL A 116 -20.34 -0.17 -2.06
N ARG A 117 -19.41 -1.03 -1.65
CA ARG A 117 -18.50 -0.79 -0.53
C ARG A 117 -17.06 -0.80 -1.03
N ILE A 118 -16.25 0.15 -0.58
CA ILE A 118 -14.84 0.21 -0.98
C ILE A 118 -14.11 -1.02 -0.44
N VAL A 119 -13.26 -1.63 -1.27
CA VAL A 119 -12.37 -2.74 -0.90
C VAL A 119 -10.91 -2.28 -0.93
N THR A 120 -10.54 -1.52 -1.95
CA THR A 120 -9.22 -0.89 -2.05
C THR A 120 -9.43 0.60 -2.29
N PRO A 121 -8.80 1.50 -1.51
CA PRO A 121 -7.83 1.20 -0.46
C PRO A 121 -8.45 0.70 0.86
N GLU A 122 -7.66 -0.04 1.65
CA GLU A 122 -8.13 -0.75 2.86
C GLU A 122 -8.64 0.19 3.98
N TRP A 123 -8.07 1.39 4.08
CA TRP A 123 -8.46 2.39 5.09
C TRP A 123 -9.83 3.04 4.81
N LEU A 124 -10.45 2.79 3.65
CA LEU A 124 -11.78 3.28 3.29
C LEU A 124 -12.85 2.19 3.24
N THR A 125 -12.56 0.98 3.73
CA THR A 125 -13.49 -0.17 3.66
C THR A 125 -14.82 0.02 4.40
N HIS A 126 -14.91 1.00 5.29
CA HIS A 126 -16.14 1.38 5.99
C HIS A 126 -17.08 2.23 5.12
N VAL A 127 -16.62 2.75 3.98
CA VAL A 127 -17.38 3.64 3.12
C VAL A 127 -18.26 2.82 2.17
N GLN A 128 -19.56 3.12 2.20
CA GLN A 128 -20.59 2.52 1.35
C GLN A 128 -21.46 3.61 0.73
N GLY A 129 -21.95 3.37 -0.47
CA GLY A 129 -22.91 4.27 -1.13
C GLY A 129 -23.29 3.80 -2.52
N TRP A 130 -24.24 4.50 -3.11
CA TRP A 130 -24.76 4.26 -4.46
C TRP A 130 -23.96 5.00 -5.51
N VAL A 131 -23.67 4.29 -6.60
CA VAL A 131 -22.99 4.83 -7.78
C VAL A 131 -23.69 4.36 -9.06
N PRO A 132 -23.63 5.11 -10.17
CA PRO A 132 -24.18 4.66 -11.44
C PRO A 132 -23.44 3.40 -11.90
N THR A 133 -24.14 2.33 -12.25
CA THR A 133 -23.54 1.05 -12.64
C THR A 133 -22.53 1.20 -13.80
N LYS A 134 -22.73 2.19 -14.67
CA LYS A 134 -21.81 2.52 -15.77
C LYS A 134 -20.39 2.94 -15.34
N VAL A 135 -20.19 3.35 -14.08
CA VAL A 135 -18.85 3.69 -13.56
C VAL A 135 -18.11 2.46 -13.06
N LEU A 136 -18.75 1.28 -13.10
CA LEU A 136 -18.20 0.02 -12.65
C LEU A 136 -17.81 -0.85 -13.84
N ARG A 137 -16.68 -1.54 -13.71
CA ARG A 137 -16.15 -2.42 -14.74
C ARG A 137 -15.69 -3.73 -14.13
N VAL A 138 -15.97 -4.83 -14.82
CA VAL A 138 -15.49 -6.16 -14.43
C VAL A 138 -13.96 -6.17 -14.45
N ILE A 139 -13.35 -6.73 -13.41
CA ILE A 139 -11.90 -6.91 -13.34
C ILE A 139 -11.51 -8.09 -14.23
N GLU A 140 -10.74 -7.80 -15.27
CA GLU A 140 -10.17 -8.82 -16.15
C GLU A 140 -9.10 -9.63 -15.40
N ARG A 141 -9.04 -10.93 -15.70
CA ARG A 141 -8.10 -11.87 -15.06
C ARG A 141 -7.44 -12.76 -16.09
N THR A 142 -6.18 -13.07 -15.83
CA THR A 142 -5.42 -14.10 -16.54
C THR A 142 -5.96 -15.50 -16.22
N ALA A 143 -5.58 -16.50 -17.02
CA ALA A 143 -5.92 -17.91 -16.74
C ALA A 143 -5.40 -18.39 -15.38
N ALA A 144 -4.31 -17.79 -14.87
CA ALA A 144 -3.75 -18.06 -13.54
C ALA A 144 -4.45 -17.27 -12.41
N GLY A 145 -5.51 -16.52 -12.70
CA GLY A 145 -6.30 -15.76 -11.72
C GLY A 145 -5.75 -14.37 -11.36
N GLY A 146 -4.54 -14.01 -11.81
CA GLY A 146 -3.96 -12.68 -11.63
C GLY A 146 -4.74 -11.59 -12.37
N ARG A 147 -4.86 -10.40 -11.77
CA ARG A 147 -5.56 -9.25 -12.38
C ARG A 147 -4.83 -8.79 -13.65
N VAL A 148 -5.60 -8.47 -14.68
CA VAL A 148 -5.15 -7.76 -15.87
C VAL A 148 -5.56 -6.31 -15.71
N TYR A 149 -4.56 -5.43 -15.75
CA TYR A 149 -4.75 -3.98 -15.65
C TYR A 149 -4.96 -3.39 -17.06
N VAL A 150 -5.86 -2.42 -17.17
CA VAL A 150 -6.15 -1.67 -18.40
C VAL A 150 -5.99 -0.17 -18.15
N GLU A 151 -6.02 0.66 -19.19
CA GLU A 151 -5.80 2.11 -19.03
C GLU A 151 -6.73 2.78 -18.02
N ASP A 152 -7.96 2.32 -17.90
CA ASP A 152 -8.96 2.85 -16.95
C ASP A 152 -8.66 2.53 -15.48
N ASP A 153 -7.70 1.64 -15.19
CA ASP A 153 -7.26 1.35 -13.81
C ASP A 153 -6.27 2.40 -13.28
N PHE A 154 -5.80 3.33 -14.12
CA PHE A 154 -4.73 4.25 -13.77
C PHE A 154 -5.23 5.70 -13.71
N PHE A 155 -4.63 6.46 -12.79
CA PHE A 155 -4.67 7.91 -12.85
C PHE A 155 -3.59 8.42 -13.81
N TRP A 156 -3.97 9.28 -14.75
CA TRP A 156 -3.06 9.79 -15.78
C TRP A 156 -2.81 11.29 -15.61
N ASP A 157 -1.54 11.66 -15.42
CA ASP A 157 -1.06 13.04 -15.43
C ASP A 157 -0.34 13.40 -16.75
N ASP A 158 0.16 14.63 -16.87
CA ASP A 158 0.83 15.12 -18.08
C ASP A 158 2.14 14.38 -18.42
N ASP A 159 2.75 13.71 -17.45
CA ASP A 159 3.99 12.93 -17.61
C ASP A 159 3.70 11.48 -18.01
N THR A 160 2.69 10.85 -17.41
CA THR A 160 2.31 9.45 -17.61
C THR A 160 1.37 9.24 -18.80
N SER A 161 0.50 10.21 -19.10
CA SER A 161 -0.47 10.14 -20.21
C SER A 161 0.13 9.94 -21.60
N LYS A 162 1.41 10.26 -21.79
CA LYS A 162 2.15 10.07 -23.04
C LYS A 162 2.65 8.64 -23.26
N PHE A 163 2.63 7.82 -22.20
CA PHE A 163 3.21 6.47 -22.18
C PHE A 163 2.19 5.43 -21.70
N LYS A 164 0.88 5.69 -21.88
CA LYS A 164 -0.17 4.78 -21.38
C LYS A 164 0.01 3.34 -21.83
N PRO A 165 0.14 3.03 -23.14
CA PRO A 165 0.23 1.63 -23.57
C PRO A 165 1.49 0.95 -23.02
N GLU A 166 2.61 1.67 -22.93
CA GLU A 166 3.86 1.15 -22.37
C GLU A 166 3.75 0.90 -20.86
N ILE A 167 3.18 1.85 -20.11
CA ILE A 167 2.98 1.74 -18.66
C ILE A 167 2.06 0.56 -18.34
N VAL A 168 0.92 0.45 -19.04
CA VAL A 168 -0.03 -0.67 -18.84
C VAL A 168 0.65 -2.00 -19.14
N ALA A 169 1.43 -2.09 -20.23
CA ALA A 169 2.15 -3.30 -20.57
C ALA A 169 3.17 -3.69 -19.49
N VAL A 170 3.97 -2.74 -19.00
CA VAL A 170 4.98 -2.97 -17.96
C VAL A 170 4.33 -3.33 -16.62
N VAL A 171 3.28 -2.63 -16.18
CA VAL A 171 2.60 -2.92 -14.90
C VAL A 171 1.98 -4.30 -14.92
N ASN A 172 1.37 -4.72 -16.03
CA ASN A 172 0.88 -6.09 -16.18
C ASN A 172 2.01 -7.12 -16.15
N GLN A 173 3.19 -6.79 -16.66
CA GLN A 173 4.35 -7.68 -16.55
C GLN A 173 4.85 -7.79 -15.11
N ILE A 174 4.95 -6.66 -14.40
CA ILE A 174 5.28 -6.61 -12.97
C ILE A 174 4.31 -7.46 -12.16
N ALA A 175 3.01 -7.32 -12.39
CA ALA A 175 1.96 -8.10 -11.72
C ALA A 175 2.10 -9.62 -11.93
N ARG A 176 2.65 -10.06 -13.07
CA ARG A 176 2.85 -11.48 -13.38
C ARG A 176 4.16 -12.05 -12.86
N GLU A 177 5.22 -11.25 -12.82
CA GLU A 177 6.58 -11.74 -12.56
C GLU A 177 7.09 -11.45 -11.15
N HIS A 178 6.53 -10.44 -10.48
CA HIS A 178 7.04 -9.99 -9.20
C HIS A 178 6.14 -10.50 -8.06
N ASP A 179 6.60 -11.51 -7.32
CA ASP A 179 5.81 -12.16 -6.25
C ASP A 179 5.30 -11.19 -5.16
N GLY A 180 6.03 -10.10 -4.90
CA GLY A 180 5.60 -9.03 -3.99
C GLY A 180 4.53 -8.07 -4.55
N CYS A 181 4.08 -8.26 -5.80
CA CYS A 181 3.15 -7.37 -6.51
C CYS A 181 1.81 -8.05 -6.82
N SER A 182 1.36 -8.99 -5.98
CA SER A 182 0.00 -9.55 -6.06
C SER A 182 -1.09 -8.47 -5.92
N THR A 183 -0.78 -7.40 -5.20
CA THR A 183 -1.57 -6.16 -5.13
C THR A 183 -0.70 -4.98 -5.59
N ILE A 184 -1.13 -4.29 -6.64
CA ILE A 184 -0.51 -3.08 -7.15
C ILE A 184 -1.45 -1.89 -6.93
N ASP A 185 -0.93 -0.80 -6.38
CA ASP A 185 -1.61 0.48 -6.30
C ASP A 185 -1.32 1.30 -7.56
N THR A 186 -2.22 1.21 -8.53
CA THR A 186 -2.13 1.92 -9.81
C THR A 186 -2.31 3.43 -9.69
N GLY A 187 -2.87 3.93 -8.58
CA GLY A 187 -2.96 5.36 -8.28
C GLY A 187 -1.59 6.00 -8.00
N THR A 188 -0.58 5.19 -7.69
CA THR A 188 0.79 5.67 -7.41
C THR A 188 1.67 5.76 -8.65
N VAL A 189 1.16 5.39 -9.84
CA VAL A 189 1.97 5.47 -11.06
C VAL A 189 2.35 6.91 -11.34
N ALA A 190 3.65 7.19 -11.28
CA ALA A 190 4.17 8.52 -11.49
C ALA A 190 5.61 8.48 -12.02
N LYS A 191 6.02 9.58 -12.65
CA LYS A 191 7.40 9.80 -13.07
C LYS A 191 8.28 10.10 -11.86
N SER A 192 9.43 9.43 -11.77
CA SER A 192 10.43 9.62 -10.72
C SER A 192 11.14 10.97 -10.88
N PRO A 193 11.04 11.91 -9.92
CA PRO A 193 11.81 13.14 -9.98
C PRO A 193 13.30 12.91 -9.74
N SER A 194 13.67 11.88 -8.97
CA SER A 194 15.05 11.59 -8.58
C SER A 194 15.78 10.62 -9.51
N ARG A 195 15.05 9.80 -10.29
CA ARG A 195 15.64 8.79 -11.19
C ARG A 195 15.53 9.14 -12.67
N SER A 196 14.60 10.02 -13.04
CA SER A 196 14.42 10.41 -14.45
C SER A 196 15.52 11.38 -14.89
N LYS A 197 15.90 11.30 -16.16
CA LYS A 197 16.78 12.26 -16.83
C LYS A 197 16.10 12.80 -18.10
N PRO A 198 16.54 13.95 -18.66
CA PRO A 198 16.05 14.39 -19.96
C PRO A 198 16.20 13.29 -21.02
N GLY A 199 15.09 12.92 -21.68
CA GLY A 199 15.07 11.83 -22.67
C GLY A 199 15.06 10.40 -22.11
N ASP A 200 15.20 10.22 -20.78
CA ASP A 200 15.17 8.91 -20.11
C ASP A 200 14.21 8.95 -18.90
N PRO A 201 12.88 8.90 -19.14
CA PRO A 201 11.91 8.91 -18.06
C PRO A 201 11.90 7.57 -17.32
N VAL A 202 11.95 7.64 -16.00
CA VAL A 202 11.81 6.48 -15.11
C VAL A 202 10.51 6.67 -14.32
N PHE A 203 9.62 5.70 -14.40
CA PHE A 203 8.37 5.65 -13.66
C PHE A 203 8.48 4.70 -12.48
N PHE A 204 7.48 4.73 -11.60
CA PHE A 204 7.28 3.69 -10.59
C PHE A 204 5.82 3.33 -10.44
N VAL A 205 5.59 2.18 -9.84
CA VAL A 205 4.32 1.81 -9.23
C VAL A 205 4.58 1.20 -7.85
N THR A 206 3.66 1.36 -6.92
CA THR A 206 3.75 0.81 -5.58
C THR A 206 3.10 -0.56 -5.53
N CYS A 207 3.83 -1.53 -4.98
CA CYS A 207 3.37 -2.89 -4.73
C CYS A 207 3.27 -3.16 -3.24
N GLY A 208 2.34 -4.05 -2.87
CA GLY A 208 2.11 -4.49 -1.49
C GLY A 208 1.27 -3.51 -0.66
N SER A 209 0.46 -4.06 0.25
CA SER A 209 -0.37 -3.28 1.18
C SER A 209 0.34 -3.04 2.52
N SER A 210 0.80 -4.10 3.18
CA SER A 210 1.39 -4.03 4.53
C SER A 210 2.85 -3.56 4.56
N GLN A 211 3.60 -3.85 3.51
CA GLN A 211 4.99 -3.40 3.32
C GLN A 211 5.13 -2.82 1.92
N PRO A 212 4.63 -1.60 1.68
CA PRO A 212 4.63 -1.00 0.35
C PRO A 212 6.06 -0.75 -0.12
N PHE A 213 6.32 -1.07 -1.39
CA PHE A 213 7.59 -0.78 -2.05
C PHE A 213 7.38 -0.36 -3.49
N ASN A 214 8.28 0.47 -4.01
CA ASN A 214 8.20 0.95 -5.39
C ASN A 214 8.98 0.04 -6.33
N VAL A 215 8.33 -0.41 -7.40
CA VAL A 215 8.99 -1.01 -8.56
C VAL A 215 9.22 0.09 -9.59
N TRP A 216 10.49 0.31 -9.96
CA TRP A 216 10.87 1.33 -10.93
C TRP A 216 11.02 0.71 -12.32
N PHE A 217 10.59 1.44 -13.35
CA PHE A 217 10.63 0.96 -14.72
C PHE A 217 10.72 2.10 -15.74
N ARG A 218 11.13 1.78 -16.96
CA ARG A 218 11.07 2.65 -18.14
C ARG A 218 9.98 2.17 -19.10
N PRO A 219 9.45 3.03 -19.98
CA PRO A 219 8.44 2.62 -20.97
C PRO A 219 8.86 1.41 -21.84
N GLY A 220 10.15 1.34 -22.19
CA GLY A 220 10.70 0.24 -22.99
C GLY A 220 10.97 -1.07 -22.23
N ASP A 221 10.68 -1.15 -20.93
CA ASP A 221 11.07 -2.29 -20.09
C ASP A 221 10.12 -3.50 -20.21
N ALA A 222 9.08 -3.45 -21.04
CA ALA A 222 8.10 -4.53 -21.22
C ALA A 222 8.68 -5.88 -21.75
N LYS A 223 10.00 -5.94 -21.99
CA LYS A 223 10.75 -7.14 -22.38
C LYS A 223 11.81 -7.56 -21.36
N LYS A 224 12.02 -6.76 -20.30
CA LYS A 224 12.93 -7.09 -19.20
C LYS A 224 12.20 -7.95 -18.20
N THR A 225 12.94 -8.68 -17.36
CA THR A 225 12.30 -9.38 -16.24
C THR A 225 12.12 -8.47 -15.05
N PHE A 226 10.97 -8.62 -14.38
CA PHE A 226 10.66 -7.97 -13.10
C PHE A 226 10.67 -8.97 -11.95
N LYS A 227 11.25 -10.16 -12.14
CA LYS A 227 11.44 -11.11 -11.05
C LYS A 227 12.28 -10.46 -9.94
N PRO A 228 11.93 -10.68 -8.66
CA PRO A 228 12.69 -10.12 -7.56
C PRO A 228 14.14 -10.61 -7.63
N VAL A 229 15.09 -9.69 -7.43
CA VAL A 229 16.49 -10.07 -7.24
C VAL A 229 16.60 -10.72 -5.86
N ALA A 230 17.29 -11.86 -5.76
CA ALA A 230 17.52 -12.51 -4.49
C ALA A 230 18.34 -11.58 -3.57
N ALA A 231 17.92 -11.46 -2.31
CA ALA A 231 18.66 -10.71 -1.31
C ALA A 231 20.03 -11.35 -1.08
N ILE A 232 21.07 -10.52 -0.89
CA ILE A 232 22.38 -11.00 -0.43
C ILE A 232 22.22 -11.74 0.90
N SER A 233 22.93 -12.86 1.06
CA SER A 233 22.93 -13.60 2.33
C SER A 233 23.51 -12.75 3.46
N GLN A 234 23.12 -13.01 4.71
CA GLN A 234 23.67 -12.28 5.86
C GLN A 234 25.21 -12.42 5.93
N GLY A 235 25.75 -13.62 5.69
CA GLY A 235 27.19 -13.86 5.71
C GLY A 235 27.93 -13.06 4.63
N ASP A 236 27.43 -13.08 3.40
CA ASP A 236 28.04 -12.33 2.29
C ASP A 236 27.93 -10.81 2.51
N ALA A 237 26.81 -10.36 3.08
CA ALA A 237 26.62 -8.95 3.44
C ALA A 237 27.61 -8.48 4.51
N VAL A 238 27.84 -9.31 5.54
CA VAL A 238 28.85 -9.05 6.58
C VAL A 238 30.24 -8.93 5.97
N LEU A 239 30.63 -9.87 5.10
CA LEU A 239 31.93 -9.85 4.43
C LEU A 239 32.10 -8.62 3.53
N ALA A 240 31.07 -8.26 2.77
CA ALA A 240 31.10 -7.09 1.91
C ALA A 240 31.17 -5.78 2.72
N CYS A 241 30.45 -5.70 3.84
CA CYS A 241 30.45 -4.51 4.70
C CYS A 241 31.77 -4.37 5.46
N GLU A 242 32.37 -5.47 5.92
CA GLU A 242 33.73 -5.46 6.48
C GLU A 242 34.75 -4.95 5.45
N LYS A 243 34.64 -5.40 4.19
CA LYS A 243 35.52 -4.92 3.12
C LYS A 243 35.35 -3.41 2.90
N ALA A 244 34.13 -2.89 2.99
CA ALA A 244 33.87 -1.46 2.90
C ALA A 244 34.49 -0.68 4.08
N ALA A 245 34.35 -1.19 5.31
CA ALA A 245 35.00 -0.60 6.49
C ALA A 245 36.53 -0.56 6.34
N LYS A 246 37.14 -1.67 5.89
CA LYS A 246 38.58 -1.74 5.60
C LYS A 246 39.03 -0.75 4.53
N ALA A 247 38.24 -0.58 3.48
CA ALA A 247 38.56 0.36 2.40
C ALA A 247 38.47 1.83 2.84
N ALA A 248 37.64 2.13 3.83
CA ALA A 248 37.45 3.48 4.35
C ALA A 248 38.44 3.87 5.47
N ALA A 249 39.03 2.89 6.16
CA ALA A 249 39.93 3.15 7.30
C ALA A 249 41.33 3.64 6.86
N THR A 250 41.93 4.54 7.66
CA THR A 250 43.32 5.01 7.44
C THR A 250 44.33 3.87 7.56
N HIS A 251 44.10 2.93 8.47
CA HIS A 251 44.92 1.75 8.68
C HIS A 251 44.07 0.47 8.53
N PRO A 252 43.86 -0.04 7.30
CA PRO A 252 42.94 -1.16 7.03
C PRO A 252 43.23 -2.44 7.82
N SER A 253 44.50 -2.68 8.19
CA SER A 253 44.91 -3.85 8.98
C SER A 253 44.52 -3.76 10.45
N THR A 254 44.13 -2.58 10.93
CA THR A 254 43.68 -2.35 12.32
C THR A 254 42.17 -2.45 12.50
N VAL A 255 41.43 -2.69 11.41
CA VAL A 255 39.98 -2.83 11.46
C VAL A 255 39.60 -4.13 12.15
N ASP A 256 38.96 -4.02 13.31
CA ASP A 256 38.29 -5.12 14.00
C ASP A 256 36.78 -4.98 13.85
N PHE A 257 36.19 -5.79 12.98
CA PHE A 257 34.78 -5.69 12.57
C PHE A 257 33.91 -6.70 13.30
N SER A 258 32.78 -6.24 13.86
CA SER A 258 31.81 -7.12 14.51
C SER A 258 31.04 -7.93 13.46
N ARG A 259 31.32 -9.24 13.42
CA ARG A 259 30.65 -10.15 12.48
C ARG A 259 29.40 -10.82 13.04
N PHE A 260 29.20 -10.75 14.36
CA PHE A 260 28.16 -11.54 15.05
C PHE A 260 27.46 -10.79 16.17
N LEU A 261 28.19 -10.10 17.07
CA LEU A 261 27.62 -9.54 18.29
C LEU A 261 26.80 -8.27 18.04
N ASP A 262 27.29 -7.38 17.19
CA ASP A 262 26.68 -6.08 16.92
C ASP A 262 26.12 -6.00 15.49
N VAL A 263 25.61 -7.11 14.95
CA VAL A 263 25.10 -7.16 13.58
C VAL A 263 23.58 -7.15 13.56
N ALA A 264 22.98 -6.16 12.90
CA ALA A 264 21.57 -6.15 12.56
C ALA A 264 21.40 -6.27 11.03
N TYR A 265 20.78 -7.37 10.61
CA TYR A 265 20.46 -7.64 9.21
C TYR A 265 18.97 -7.45 8.97
N SER A 266 18.62 -6.61 8.00
CA SER A 266 17.23 -6.40 7.59
C SER A 266 17.11 -6.54 6.08
N ALA A 267 16.47 -7.63 5.65
CA ALA A 267 16.05 -7.80 4.27
C ALA A 267 14.66 -7.18 4.06
N ARG A 268 14.52 -6.40 2.98
CA ARG A 268 13.28 -5.80 2.51
C ARG A 268 12.80 -6.55 1.26
N PRO A 269 11.52 -6.43 0.88
CA PRO A 269 11.05 -6.90 -0.43
C PRO A 269 11.94 -6.37 -1.56
N VAL A 270 12.03 -7.12 -2.66
CA VAL A 270 12.85 -6.80 -3.86
C VAL A 270 14.37 -6.95 -3.66
N GLY A 271 14.81 -7.74 -2.67
CA GLY A 271 16.23 -8.07 -2.51
C GLY A 271 17.09 -6.93 -1.96
N ARG A 272 16.48 -5.84 -1.48
CA ARG A 272 17.20 -4.77 -0.78
C ARG A 272 17.52 -5.20 0.64
N VAL A 273 18.78 -5.02 1.04
CA VAL A 273 19.25 -5.39 2.38
C VAL A 273 19.92 -4.19 3.02
N SER A 274 19.61 -3.92 4.29
CA SER A 274 20.44 -3.07 5.14
C SER A 274 21.15 -3.94 6.19
N LEU A 275 22.45 -3.76 6.30
CA LEU A 275 23.27 -4.33 7.36
C LEU A 275 23.83 -3.19 8.22
N ASP A 276 23.49 -3.18 9.49
CA ASP A 276 24.11 -2.32 10.49
C ASP A 276 25.13 -3.15 11.29
N SER A 277 26.34 -2.63 11.46
CA SER A 277 27.38 -3.22 12.30
C SER A 277 28.27 -2.16 12.97
N THR A 278 29.21 -2.60 13.80
CA THR A 278 30.26 -1.78 14.39
C THR A 278 31.64 -2.34 14.09
N PHE A 279 32.65 -1.47 14.09
CA PHE A 279 34.05 -1.87 14.05
C PHE A 279 34.92 -0.88 14.82
N THR A 280 36.10 -1.30 15.27
CA THR A 280 37.16 -0.40 15.74
C THR A 280 38.26 -0.28 14.69
N ALA A 281 38.92 0.88 14.63
CA ALA A 281 40.08 1.10 13.77
C ALA A 281 40.96 2.22 14.32
N LYS A 282 42.25 2.20 13.97
CA LYS A 282 43.16 3.29 14.30
C LYS A 282 43.04 4.44 13.29
N ASN A 283 42.99 5.67 13.81
CA ASN A 283 43.08 6.88 13.01
C ASN A 283 44.55 7.22 12.65
N ALA A 284 44.75 8.33 11.93
CA ALA A 284 46.08 8.80 11.51
C ALA A 284 47.07 9.09 12.67
N PHE A 285 46.57 9.23 13.90
CA PHE A 285 47.36 9.46 15.11
C PHE A 285 47.56 8.19 15.95
N ASN A 286 47.22 7.01 15.42
CA ASN A 286 47.26 5.71 16.10
C ASN A 286 46.31 5.54 17.30
N PHE A 287 45.32 6.43 17.47
CA PHE A 287 44.25 6.22 18.44
C PHE A 287 43.19 5.29 17.87
N GLU A 288 42.82 4.28 18.64
CA GLU A 288 41.73 3.37 18.31
C GLU A 288 40.39 4.02 18.64
N LEU A 289 39.51 4.08 17.65
CA LEU A 289 38.16 4.66 17.77
C LEU A 289 37.12 3.62 17.36
N LYS A 290 35.92 3.75 17.91
CA LYS A 290 34.78 2.89 17.58
C LYS A 290 33.90 3.57 16.52
N TYR A 291 33.43 2.79 15.56
CA TYR A 291 32.59 3.24 14.46
C TYR A 291 31.35 2.37 14.34
N ARG A 292 30.27 3.00 13.89
CA ARG A 292 29.08 2.32 13.34
C ARG A 292 29.15 2.39 11.83
N ILE A 293 28.73 1.33 11.16
CA ILE A 293 28.61 1.26 9.72
C ILE A 293 27.24 0.72 9.32
N ARG A 294 26.60 1.43 8.39
CA ARG A 294 25.39 0.98 7.71
C ARG A 294 25.72 0.71 6.25
N CYS A 295 25.55 -0.53 5.80
CA CYS A 295 25.70 -0.94 4.40
C CYS A 295 24.33 -1.20 3.80
N LEU A 296 24.04 -0.59 2.64
CA LEU A 296 22.82 -0.81 1.87
C LEU A 296 23.14 -1.56 0.58
N PHE A 297 22.42 -2.64 0.34
CA PHE A 297 22.58 -3.50 -0.83
C PHE A 297 21.33 -3.51 -1.71
N ASP A 298 21.55 -3.69 -3.01
CA ASP A 298 20.53 -4.02 -4.00
C ASP A 298 20.90 -5.37 -4.64
N GLY A 299 20.18 -6.43 -4.26
CA GLY A 299 20.64 -7.80 -4.49
C GLY A 299 21.99 -8.03 -3.81
N SER A 300 22.99 -8.49 -4.57
CA SER A 300 24.37 -8.69 -4.10
C SER A 300 25.28 -7.46 -4.19
N THR A 301 24.77 -6.33 -4.70
CA THR A 301 25.58 -5.14 -4.97
C THR A 301 25.49 -4.17 -3.80
N LEU A 302 26.63 -3.78 -3.22
CA LEU A 302 26.70 -2.69 -2.24
C LEU A 302 26.48 -1.36 -2.97
N ILE A 303 25.40 -0.65 -2.65
CA ILE A 303 25.03 0.62 -3.29
C ILE A 303 25.35 1.83 -2.41
N GLU A 304 25.46 1.64 -1.10
CA GLU A 304 25.81 2.70 -0.15
C GLU A 304 26.47 2.11 1.09
N SER A 305 27.47 2.82 1.64
CA SER A 305 28.03 2.55 2.97
C SER A 305 28.21 3.86 3.72
N GLN A 306 27.58 3.97 4.89
CA GLN A 306 27.71 5.12 5.77
C GLN A 306 28.48 4.72 7.02
N ILE A 307 29.54 5.46 7.35
CA ILE A 307 30.36 5.23 8.54
C ILE A 307 30.27 6.47 9.41
N VAL A 308 30.01 6.26 10.69
CA VAL A 308 29.91 7.32 11.70
C VAL A 308 30.71 6.88 12.94
N GLU A 309 31.49 7.78 13.51
CA GLU A 309 32.13 7.55 14.80
C GLU A 309 31.06 7.32 15.88
N SER A 310 31.29 6.36 16.77
CA SER A 310 30.40 6.06 17.88
C SER A 310 31.12 6.40 19.17
N ASP A 311 30.43 7.14 20.03
CA ASP A 311 30.77 7.27 21.44
C ASP A 311 30.77 5.89 22.14
#